data_AF-A0A9D1JFG4-F1
#
_entry.id   AF-A0A9D1JFG4-F1
#
_cell.length_a   1.000
_cell.length_b   1.000
_cell.length_c   1.000
_cell.angle_alpha   90.00
_cell.angle_beta   90.00
_cell.angle_gamma   90.00
#
_symmetry.space_group_name_H-M   'P 1'
#
loop_
_entity.id
_entity.type
_entity.pdbx_description
1 polymer ?
#
loop_
_entity_poly.entity_id
_entity_poly.type
_entity_poly.pdbx_seq_one_letter_code
_entity_poly.pdbx_strand_id
1 'polypeptide(L)'
;MRKKRILSVLLGAALLMGAVPAYAEEPETVAPVSTSEDEESEGEEGADAAPVMELSVKELCQICDTAEGQEILELGEMPGLKAETRASIEQVISQITDKQYDVSFLLLDLQTGQGYSKNPEEVYFGASSIKGPYVAALAERVVDAGEASLTDQLERDSAEFNDGSGTIKDDPAGTTYTLEEVMTRTIVYSDNMGYDILREEYGADFFGKWLNGGSVETSYAGKQWPSYDARTLTKMWVSIYEYFQSGRGISEEVKGMFDHSEGSVITQALGDTYTVYAKPGYTGTSSNQAWHDAALVMSGDHPYLMTIMTNIPWSSQDDTYGDLLAELAGYLDQAHTEVFPVPTEEPEEAEPVSVSQVPQETEEEAGKVPVFVWVILVLILGGGGFLGYRVWTIRKERELQRQQWEAARRRRRNRQ
;
A
#
# COMPACT_ATOMS: atom_id res chain seq x y z
N MET A 1 -28.43 36.93 -16.74
CA MET A 1 -28.52 37.92 -17.84
C MET A 1 -27.35 38.90 -17.71
N ARG A 2 -26.41 39.15 -18.61
CA ARG A 2 -26.13 38.79 -20.01
C ARG A 2 -24.59 38.75 -20.14
N LYS A 3 -24.01 37.66 -20.67
CA LYS A 3 -22.62 37.62 -21.17
C LYS A 3 -22.56 38.43 -22.48
N LYS A 4 -21.55 39.30 -22.65
CA LYS A 4 -21.27 39.98 -23.93
C LYS A 4 -20.14 39.25 -24.65
N ARG A 5 -20.48 38.67 -25.80
CA ARG A 5 -19.55 38.26 -26.86
C ARG A 5 -19.19 39.48 -27.69
N ILE A 6 -17.92 39.64 -28.06
CA ILE A 6 -17.50 40.54 -29.14
C ILE A 6 -16.85 39.67 -30.21
N LEU A 7 -17.45 39.72 -31.39
CA LEU A 7 -17.01 39.17 -32.65
C LEU A 7 -16.52 40.34 -33.51
N SER A 8 -15.35 40.22 -34.12
CA SER A 8 -14.98 41.09 -35.25
C SER A 8 -14.13 40.30 -36.24
N VAL A 9 -14.67 40.22 -37.45
CA VAL A 9 -14.11 39.66 -38.69
C VAL A 9 -13.66 40.82 -39.58
N LEU A 10 -12.55 40.67 -40.30
CA LEU A 10 -12.30 41.03 -41.72
C LEU A 10 -10.78 40.99 -41.98
N LEU A 11 -10.21 40.02 -42.72
CA LEU A 11 -10.10 39.84 -44.19
C LEU A 11 -8.95 40.64 -44.87
N GLY A 12 -8.01 39.94 -45.52
CA GLY A 12 -7.18 40.50 -46.60
C GLY A 12 -5.74 39.97 -46.67
N ALA A 13 -5.43 39.13 -47.67
CA ALA A 13 -4.12 38.54 -47.95
C ALA A 13 -3.28 39.36 -48.95
N ALA A 14 -1.94 39.31 -48.85
CA ALA A 14 -0.99 39.32 -50.00
C ALA A 14 0.48 39.01 -49.59
N LEU A 15 1.26 38.57 -50.58
CA LEU A 15 2.49 37.77 -50.59
C LEU A 15 3.87 38.41 -50.23
N LEU A 16 4.79 37.52 -49.81
CA LEU A 16 6.21 37.29 -50.18
C LEU A 16 7.41 38.11 -49.64
N MET A 17 8.36 37.31 -49.12
CA MET A 17 9.84 37.40 -49.05
C MET A 17 10.54 38.37 -48.09
N GLY A 18 11.41 37.81 -47.23
CA GLY A 18 12.65 38.46 -46.81
C GLY A 18 13.15 38.16 -45.40
N ALA A 19 14.23 37.36 -45.31
CA ALA A 19 15.32 37.38 -44.34
C ALA A 19 15.08 37.14 -42.82
N VAL A 20 15.83 36.18 -42.28
CA VAL A 20 16.11 35.98 -40.85
C VAL A 20 17.10 37.07 -40.38
N PRO A 21 16.96 37.58 -39.15
CA PRO A 21 18.03 37.38 -38.19
C PRO A 21 17.53 36.97 -36.79
N ALA A 22 18.42 36.29 -36.07
CA ALA A 22 18.30 35.87 -34.68
C ALA A 22 18.00 37.05 -33.73
N TYR A 23 17.24 36.78 -32.66
CA TYR A 23 17.23 37.62 -31.47
C TYR A 23 17.22 36.75 -30.22
N ALA A 24 18.21 37.00 -29.37
CA ALA A 24 18.42 36.38 -28.07
C ALA A 24 17.54 37.05 -27.00
N GLU A 25 17.35 36.32 -25.91
CA GLU A 25 16.60 36.69 -24.71
C GLU A 25 17.13 37.94 -23.99
N GLU A 26 16.24 38.66 -23.29
CA GLU A 26 16.55 39.27 -22.00
C GLU A 26 15.50 38.82 -20.97
N PRO A 27 15.89 38.37 -19.77
CA PRO A 27 14.96 38.00 -18.70
C PRO A 27 14.57 39.23 -17.87
N GLU A 28 13.27 39.38 -17.60
CA GLU A 28 12.76 40.39 -16.66
C GLU A 28 13.07 39.99 -15.21
N THR A 29 13.70 40.91 -14.49
CA THR A 29 14.02 40.82 -13.06
C THR A 29 12.80 41.17 -12.20
N VAL A 30 12.37 40.27 -11.32
CA VAL A 30 11.37 40.55 -10.27
C VAL A 30 12.08 40.61 -8.91
N ALA A 31 11.76 41.66 -8.13
CA ALA A 31 12.37 41.97 -6.84
C ALA A 31 11.88 41.05 -5.70
N PRO A 32 12.68 40.85 -4.62
CA PRO A 32 12.33 39.95 -3.53
C PRO A 32 11.33 40.59 -2.55
N VAL A 33 10.34 39.83 -2.11
CA VAL A 33 9.45 40.16 -0.98
C VAL A 33 9.95 39.44 0.26
N SER A 34 10.02 40.19 1.37
CA SER A 34 10.60 39.79 2.66
C SER A 34 9.77 38.76 3.41
N THR A 35 10.49 37.89 4.10
CA THR A 35 10.05 36.97 5.14
C THR A 35 9.68 37.70 6.44
N SER A 36 8.57 37.31 7.06
CA SER A 36 8.26 37.52 8.49
C SER A 36 7.79 36.15 9.00
N GLU A 37 8.66 35.41 9.69
CA GLU A 37 8.77 35.31 11.16
C GLU A 37 7.56 34.60 11.78
N ASP A 38 7.85 33.37 12.20
CA ASP A 38 7.00 32.41 12.91
C ASP A 38 6.65 32.90 14.32
N GLU A 39 5.38 32.76 14.72
CA GLU A 39 4.98 32.80 16.13
C GLU A 39 4.55 31.40 16.56
N GLU A 40 5.33 30.81 17.46
CA GLU A 40 5.00 29.60 18.23
C GLU A 40 3.83 29.89 19.18
N SER A 41 2.82 29.02 19.19
CA SER A 41 1.82 28.98 20.27
C SER A 41 1.88 27.64 21.00
N GLU A 42 2.13 27.69 22.30
CA GLU A 42 2.08 26.55 23.22
C GLU A 42 0.64 26.22 23.68
N GLY A 43 0.38 24.93 23.92
CA GLY A 43 -0.78 24.36 24.64
C GLY A 43 -1.56 23.33 23.79
N GLU A 44 -1.90 22.11 24.22
CA GLU A 44 -1.93 21.43 25.52
C GLU A 44 -1.70 19.91 25.32
N GLU A 45 -1.12 19.27 26.35
CA GLU A 45 -0.89 17.82 26.45
C GLU A 45 -2.19 17.01 26.57
N GLY A 46 -2.28 15.90 25.82
CA GLY A 46 -3.29 14.88 26.03
C GLY A 46 -3.70 14.11 24.76
N ALA A 47 -2.74 13.51 24.05
CA ALA A 47 -3.04 12.51 23.02
C ALA A 47 -2.04 11.36 23.16
N ASP A 48 -2.56 10.14 23.04
CA ASP A 48 -1.79 8.91 22.93
C ASP A 48 -0.60 9.14 21.98
N ALA A 49 0.62 8.91 22.45
CA ALA A 49 1.81 9.27 21.69
C ALA A 49 1.82 8.46 20.38
N ALA A 50 1.63 9.15 19.25
CA ALA A 50 1.81 8.56 17.93
C ALA A 50 3.17 7.84 17.89
N PRO A 51 3.29 6.68 17.20
CA PRO A 51 4.56 6.00 17.05
C PRO A 51 5.59 7.00 16.51
N VAL A 52 6.65 7.25 17.29
CA VAL A 52 7.70 8.16 16.87
C VAL A 52 8.39 7.49 15.68
N MET A 53 8.24 8.06 14.48
CA MET A 53 9.03 7.61 13.33
C MET A 53 10.51 7.79 13.68
N GLU A 54 11.26 6.70 13.77
CA GLU A 54 12.70 6.75 14.10
C GLU A 54 13.52 7.42 12.99
N LEU A 55 13.07 7.28 11.74
CA LEU A 55 13.68 7.88 10.55
C LEU A 55 12.75 8.91 9.92
N SER A 56 13.29 10.06 9.52
CA SER A 56 12.54 11.09 8.81
C SER A 56 12.27 10.70 7.35
N VAL A 57 11.25 11.29 6.73
CA VAL A 57 10.96 11.15 5.28
C VAL A 57 12.20 11.41 4.44
N LYS A 58 12.96 12.45 4.79
CA LYS A 58 14.16 12.82 4.04
C LYS A 58 15.24 11.75 4.14
N GLU A 59 15.43 11.14 5.31
CA GLU A 59 16.37 10.04 5.50
C GLU A 59 15.93 8.80 4.74
N LEU A 60 14.66 8.38 4.84
CA LEU A 60 14.12 7.25 4.10
C LEU A 60 14.18 7.45 2.57
N CYS A 61 13.83 8.65 2.08
CA CYS A 61 13.96 8.98 0.67
C CYS A 61 15.42 9.03 0.21
N GLN A 62 16.34 9.50 1.05
CA GLN A 62 17.77 9.47 0.75
C GLN A 62 18.30 8.04 0.69
N ILE A 63 17.88 7.17 1.61
CA ILE A 63 18.18 5.73 1.55
C ILE A 63 17.67 5.14 0.22
N CYS A 64 16.44 5.47 -0.18
CA CYS A 64 15.94 5.08 -1.50
C CYS A 64 16.81 5.62 -2.65
N ASP A 65 17.44 6.79 -2.56
CA ASP A 65 18.25 7.39 -3.63
C ASP A 65 19.70 6.86 -3.70
N THR A 66 20.32 6.51 -2.57
CA THR A 66 21.77 6.25 -2.50
C THR A 66 22.15 4.76 -2.53
N ALA A 67 21.19 3.86 -2.40
CA ALA A 67 21.46 2.55 -1.83
C ALA A 67 21.46 1.37 -2.80
N GLU A 68 22.03 1.43 -4.00
CA GLU A 68 22.47 0.14 -4.59
C GLU A 68 23.75 -0.33 -3.89
N GLY A 69 23.63 -1.36 -3.06
CA GLY A 69 24.77 -2.06 -2.42
C GLY A 69 25.14 -1.62 -1.01
N GLN A 70 24.26 -0.90 -0.29
CA GLN A 70 24.45 -0.54 1.12
C GLN A 70 23.22 -0.88 1.99
N GLU A 71 22.20 -0.02 2.03
CA GLU A 71 21.00 -0.22 2.87
C GLU A 71 19.87 -0.98 2.14
N ILE A 72 19.77 -0.86 0.82
CA ILE A 72 18.84 -1.61 -0.03
C ILE A 72 19.67 -2.59 -0.85
N LEU A 73 19.58 -3.87 -0.52
CA LEU A 73 20.41 -4.88 -1.18
C LEU A 73 19.66 -5.52 -2.36
N GLU A 74 20.39 -5.95 -3.39
CA GLU A 74 19.81 -6.90 -4.34
C GLU A 74 19.43 -8.17 -3.59
N LEU A 75 18.29 -8.80 -3.96
CA LEU A 75 17.76 -10.00 -3.30
C LEU A 75 18.84 -11.07 -3.05
N GLY A 76 19.79 -11.21 -3.98
CA GLY A 76 20.84 -12.22 -3.91
C GLY A 76 21.96 -11.97 -2.89
N GLU A 77 22.03 -10.78 -2.32
CA GLU A 77 23.13 -10.30 -1.47
C GLU A 77 22.71 -10.14 0.00
N MET A 78 21.44 -10.40 0.32
CA MET A 78 20.84 -10.09 1.62
C MET A 78 21.32 -11.04 2.74
N PRO A 79 21.98 -10.52 3.80
CA PRO A 79 22.28 -11.29 4.99
C PRO A 79 21.00 -11.69 5.74
N GLY A 80 20.94 -12.90 6.28
CA GLY A 80 19.81 -13.38 7.08
C GLY A 80 18.68 -14.04 6.28
N LEU A 81 18.54 -13.73 4.99
CA LEU A 81 17.54 -14.34 4.12
C LEU A 81 17.80 -15.84 3.93
N LYS A 82 16.80 -16.69 4.21
CA LYS A 82 16.95 -18.14 4.04
C LYS A 82 16.99 -18.53 2.57
N ALA A 83 17.77 -19.57 2.28
CA ALA A 83 17.94 -20.07 0.92
C ALA A 83 16.63 -20.58 0.32
N GLU A 84 15.75 -21.16 1.14
CA GLU A 84 14.43 -21.64 0.72
C GLU A 84 13.51 -20.48 0.32
N THR A 85 13.44 -19.42 1.14
CA THR A 85 12.65 -18.21 0.85
C THR A 85 13.13 -17.54 -0.42
N ARG A 86 14.45 -17.37 -0.56
CA ARG A 86 15.07 -16.85 -1.78
C ARG A 86 14.71 -17.71 -3.00
N ALA A 87 14.80 -19.03 -2.90
CA ALA A 87 14.49 -19.93 -4.01
C ALA A 87 13.01 -19.83 -4.42
N SER A 88 12.09 -19.67 -3.47
CA SER A 88 10.67 -19.44 -3.76
C SER A 88 10.43 -18.12 -4.51
N ILE A 89 11.07 -17.03 -4.08
CA ILE A 89 11.00 -15.73 -4.77
C ILE A 89 11.55 -15.86 -6.20
N GLU A 90 12.74 -16.46 -6.36
CA GLU A 90 13.36 -16.70 -7.67
C GLU A 90 12.48 -17.60 -8.56
N GLN A 91 11.81 -18.59 -7.98
CA GLN A 91 10.87 -19.46 -8.70
C GLN A 91 9.65 -18.68 -9.22
N VAL A 92 9.01 -17.83 -8.42
CA VAL A 92 7.88 -17.01 -8.88
C VAL A 92 8.34 -16.04 -9.97
N ILE A 93 9.48 -15.37 -9.78
CA ILE A 93 10.09 -14.49 -10.79
C ILE A 93 10.33 -15.25 -12.10
N SER A 94 10.90 -16.45 -12.05
CA SER A 94 11.15 -17.25 -13.25
C SER A 94 9.88 -17.55 -14.03
N GLN A 95 8.77 -17.87 -13.36
CA GLN A 95 7.48 -18.11 -14.00
C GLN A 95 6.95 -16.88 -14.76
N ILE A 96 7.24 -15.68 -14.24
CA ILE A 96 6.93 -14.40 -14.91
C ILE A 96 7.88 -14.17 -16.09
N THR A 97 9.19 -14.30 -15.88
CA THR A 97 10.20 -14.02 -16.92
C THR A 97 10.21 -15.03 -18.06
N ASP A 98 9.80 -16.29 -17.82
CA ASP A 98 9.59 -17.32 -18.86
C ASP A 98 8.49 -16.93 -19.86
N LYS A 99 7.63 -15.97 -19.48
CA LYS A 99 6.59 -15.38 -20.31
C LYS A 99 7.01 -14.05 -20.94
N GLN A 100 8.28 -13.68 -20.79
CA GLN A 100 8.88 -12.45 -21.28
C GLN A 100 8.28 -11.19 -20.64
N TYR A 101 7.79 -11.32 -19.41
CA TYR A 101 7.42 -10.19 -18.57
C TYR A 101 8.54 -9.87 -17.57
N ASP A 102 8.61 -8.60 -17.21
CA ASP A 102 9.56 -8.06 -16.26
C ASP A 102 8.85 -7.82 -14.92
N VAL A 103 9.62 -8.01 -13.85
CA VAL A 103 9.19 -7.75 -12.48
C VAL A 103 10.27 -6.93 -11.77
N SER A 104 9.82 -5.84 -11.17
CA SER A 104 10.58 -5.01 -10.25
C SER A 104 9.86 -4.98 -8.91
N PHE A 105 10.63 -4.98 -7.84
CA PHE A 105 10.08 -4.73 -6.51
C PHE A 105 11.08 -4.00 -5.63
N LEU A 106 10.56 -3.37 -4.59
CA LEU A 106 11.33 -2.77 -3.52
C LEU A 106 10.57 -3.01 -2.20
N LEU A 107 11.23 -3.65 -1.24
CA LEU A 107 10.79 -3.70 0.16
C LEU A 107 11.66 -2.77 0.99
N LEU A 108 11.02 -1.95 1.82
CA LEU A 108 11.67 -1.01 2.72
C LEU A 108 11.08 -1.16 4.12
N ASP A 109 11.88 -1.65 5.06
CA ASP A 109 11.56 -1.63 6.48
C ASP A 109 11.65 -0.19 6.99
N LEU A 110 10.56 0.33 7.55
CA LEU A 110 10.46 1.75 7.89
C LEU A 110 11.12 2.09 9.23
N GLN A 111 11.43 1.10 10.06
CA GLN A 111 12.14 1.31 11.33
C GLN A 111 13.64 1.36 11.12
N THR A 112 14.19 0.41 10.38
CA THR A 112 15.64 0.30 10.14
C THR A 112 16.10 1.07 8.91
N GLY A 113 15.18 1.39 7.98
CA GLY A 113 15.50 1.94 6.67
C GLY A 113 16.16 0.92 5.74
N GLN A 114 16.34 -0.32 6.17
CA GLN A 114 16.95 -1.37 5.37
C GLN A 114 15.91 -2.02 4.46
N GLY A 115 16.37 -2.59 3.36
CA GLY A 115 15.46 -3.14 2.37
C GLY A 115 16.14 -4.02 1.37
N TYR A 116 15.36 -4.47 0.40
CA TYR A 116 15.90 -5.17 -0.75
C TYR A 116 15.03 -4.97 -1.98
N SER A 117 15.67 -5.06 -3.13
CA SER A 117 15.04 -4.76 -4.40
C SER A 117 15.41 -5.75 -5.49
N LYS A 118 14.64 -5.66 -6.57
CA LYS A 118 14.98 -6.20 -7.87
C LYS A 118 14.62 -5.17 -8.93
N ASN A 119 15.56 -4.83 -9.81
CA ASN A 119 15.37 -3.90 -10.92
C ASN A 119 14.62 -2.60 -10.51
N PRO A 120 14.97 -1.94 -9.39
CA PRO A 120 14.15 -0.85 -8.83
C PRO A 120 14.07 0.40 -9.71
N GLU A 121 14.91 0.49 -10.76
CA GLU A 121 15.03 1.62 -11.70
C GLU A 121 14.40 1.32 -13.07
N GLU A 122 13.82 0.13 -13.26
CA GLU A 122 13.07 -0.17 -14.49
C GLU A 122 11.78 0.65 -14.52
N VAL A 123 11.57 1.38 -15.61
CA VAL A 123 10.46 2.34 -15.74
C VAL A 123 9.25 1.68 -16.38
N TYR A 124 8.12 1.72 -15.68
CA TYR A 124 6.84 1.22 -16.16
C TYR A 124 5.83 2.34 -16.38
N PHE A 125 4.79 2.08 -17.17
CA PHE A 125 3.61 2.94 -17.17
C PHE A 125 2.88 2.81 -15.82
N GLY A 126 2.87 3.88 -15.00
CA GLY A 126 2.43 3.81 -13.61
C GLY A 126 0.94 3.50 -13.41
N ALA A 127 0.10 3.64 -14.43
CA ALA A 127 -1.32 3.35 -14.34
C ALA A 127 -1.98 4.07 -13.13
N SER A 128 -2.94 3.40 -12.46
CA SER A 128 -3.68 4.00 -11.34
C SER A 128 -2.95 4.07 -10.00
N SER A 129 -1.72 3.53 -9.86
CA SER A 129 -1.01 3.62 -8.59
C SER A 129 -0.63 5.07 -8.23
N ILE A 130 -0.60 5.99 -9.22
CA ILE A 130 -0.40 7.43 -8.99
C ILE A 130 -1.52 8.11 -8.19
N LYS A 131 -2.73 7.53 -8.19
CA LYS A 131 -3.90 8.12 -7.52
C LYS A 131 -3.74 8.16 -6.00
N GLY A 132 -3.04 7.18 -5.43
CA GLY A 132 -2.73 7.14 -4.00
C GLY A 132 -1.96 8.38 -3.56
N PRO A 133 -0.74 8.59 -4.10
CA PRO A 133 0.05 9.80 -3.85
C PRO A 133 -0.70 11.11 -4.12
N TYR A 134 -1.50 11.16 -5.19
CA TYR A 134 -2.27 12.37 -5.50
C TYR A 134 -3.32 12.70 -4.44
N VAL A 135 -4.12 11.70 -4.00
CA VAL A 135 -5.16 11.90 -2.98
C VAL A 135 -4.56 12.19 -1.62
N ALA A 136 -3.48 11.51 -1.23
CA ALA A 136 -2.76 11.80 0.00
C ALA A 136 -2.20 13.24 0.00
N ALA A 137 -1.61 13.68 -1.12
CA ALA A 137 -1.13 15.05 -1.28
C ALA A 137 -2.27 16.07 -1.25
N LEU A 138 -3.44 15.74 -1.82
CA LEU A 138 -4.61 16.62 -1.82
C LEU A 138 -5.13 16.83 -0.39
N ALA A 139 -5.22 15.75 0.37
CA ALA A 139 -5.56 15.79 1.78
C ALA A 139 -4.59 16.69 2.56
N GLU A 140 -3.29 16.39 2.50
CA GLU A 140 -2.29 17.09 3.30
C GLU A 140 -2.09 18.56 2.88
N ARG A 141 -2.11 18.85 1.57
CA ARG A 141 -1.72 20.18 1.07
C ARG A 141 -2.89 21.12 0.83
N VAL A 142 -4.10 20.61 0.66
CA VAL A 142 -5.27 21.43 0.29
C VAL A 142 -6.33 21.36 1.39
N VAL A 143 -6.72 20.16 1.82
CA VAL A 143 -7.77 20.03 2.84
C VAL A 143 -7.25 20.46 4.21
N ASP A 144 -6.08 19.99 4.64
CA ASP A 144 -5.49 20.37 5.92
C ASP A 144 -5.07 21.85 5.99
N ALA A 145 -4.81 22.46 4.83
CA ALA A 145 -4.55 23.89 4.71
C ALA A 145 -5.85 24.74 4.81
N GLY A 146 -7.02 24.11 4.85
CA GLY A 146 -8.32 24.78 4.86
C GLY A 146 -8.72 25.41 3.52
N GLU A 147 -8.06 25.02 2.43
CA GLU A 147 -8.40 25.47 1.07
C GLU A 147 -9.60 24.72 0.48
N ALA A 148 -9.88 23.51 1.00
CA ALA A 148 -11.05 22.71 0.66
C ALA A 148 -11.59 21.98 1.91
N SER A 149 -12.84 21.50 1.82
CA SER A 149 -13.49 20.67 2.83
C SER A 149 -13.92 19.33 2.24
N LEU A 150 -13.85 18.26 3.03
CA LEU A 150 -14.41 16.95 2.68
C LEU A 150 -15.89 17.01 2.27
N THR A 151 -16.63 18.03 2.72
CA THR A 151 -18.05 18.24 2.40
C THR A 151 -18.31 19.09 1.14
N ASP A 152 -17.24 19.62 0.52
CA ASP A 152 -17.35 20.41 -0.71
C ASP A 152 -17.96 19.57 -1.82
N GLN A 153 -18.77 20.22 -2.64
CA GLN A 153 -19.61 19.58 -3.64
C GLN A 153 -18.93 19.66 -5.01
N LEU A 154 -18.59 18.50 -5.56
CA LEU A 154 -17.96 18.35 -6.86
C LEU A 154 -18.98 17.78 -7.86
N GLU A 155 -19.19 18.49 -8.97
CA GLU A 155 -20.12 18.06 -10.02
C GLU A 155 -19.39 17.31 -11.12
N ARG A 156 -20.01 16.25 -11.64
CA ARG A 156 -19.59 15.64 -12.90
C ARG A 156 -20.03 16.52 -14.08
N ASP A 157 -19.20 17.51 -14.45
CA ASP A 157 -19.52 18.55 -15.45
C ASP A 157 -19.69 17.98 -16.88
N SER A 158 -19.06 16.85 -17.19
CA SER A 158 -19.17 16.22 -18.51
C SER A 158 -19.74 14.78 -18.47
N ALA A 159 -20.48 14.43 -19.52
CA ALA A 159 -20.83 13.05 -19.84
C ALA A 159 -19.78 12.40 -20.76
N GLU A 160 -18.57 12.99 -20.85
CA GLU A 160 -17.51 12.38 -21.64
C GLU A 160 -17.16 11.02 -21.04
N PHE A 161 -17.17 10.01 -21.90
CA PHE A 161 -16.98 8.64 -21.47
C PHE A 161 -15.51 8.42 -21.14
N ASN A 162 -15.18 8.24 -19.86
CA ASN A 162 -13.87 7.76 -19.44
C ASN A 162 -13.86 6.23 -19.48
N ASP A 163 -13.01 5.65 -20.33
CA ASP A 163 -12.88 4.20 -20.55
C ASP A 163 -11.94 3.53 -19.53
N GLY A 164 -12.20 3.75 -18.24
CA GLY A 164 -11.39 3.20 -17.15
C GLY A 164 -12.18 2.48 -16.06
N SER A 165 -11.48 2.06 -15.01
CA SER A 165 -12.09 1.60 -13.75
C SER A 165 -12.85 2.75 -13.06
N GLY A 166 -13.79 2.40 -12.19
CA GLY A 166 -14.59 3.38 -11.44
C GLY A 166 -16.08 3.16 -11.58
N THR A 167 -16.81 3.82 -10.69
CA THR A 167 -18.27 3.73 -10.53
C THR A 167 -18.97 5.06 -10.87
N ILE A 168 -18.30 6.21 -10.75
CA ILE A 168 -18.87 7.55 -11.03
C ILE A 168 -19.31 7.68 -12.49
N LYS A 169 -18.64 7.00 -13.41
CA LYS A 169 -19.03 6.96 -14.83
C LYS A 169 -20.41 6.32 -15.07
N ASP A 170 -20.84 5.42 -14.17
CA ASP A 170 -22.10 4.68 -14.28
C ASP A 170 -23.28 5.46 -13.69
N ASP A 171 -23.00 6.51 -12.90
CA ASP A 171 -24.01 7.39 -12.34
C ASP A 171 -24.56 8.38 -13.40
N PRO A 172 -25.74 9.00 -13.17
CA PRO A 172 -26.29 10.01 -14.07
C PRO A 172 -25.39 11.24 -14.25
N ALA A 173 -25.43 11.87 -15.44
CA ALA A 173 -24.73 13.13 -15.68
C ALA A 173 -25.26 14.27 -14.81
N GLY A 174 -24.35 15.15 -14.35
CA GLY A 174 -24.67 16.22 -13.40
C GLY A 174 -24.91 15.74 -11.97
N THR A 175 -24.57 14.49 -11.64
CA THR A 175 -24.53 14.05 -10.24
C THR A 175 -23.43 14.81 -9.50
N THR A 176 -23.73 15.23 -8.28
CA THR A 176 -22.82 15.92 -7.39
C THR A 176 -22.43 14.99 -6.24
N TYR A 177 -21.15 15.03 -5.86
CA TYR A 177 -20.55 14.20 -4.82
C TYR A 177 -19.84 15.09 -3.81
N THR A 178 -19.67 14.61 -2.58
CA THR A 178 -18.73 15.26 -1.66
C THR A 178 -17.29 14.99 -2.10
N LEU A 179 -16.35 15.88 -1.76
CA LEU A 179 -14.92 15.63 -1.96
C LEU A 179 -14.49 14.29 -1.34
N GLU A 180 -14.97 13.98 -0.14
CA GLU A 180 -14.75 12.69 0.53
C GLU A 180 -15.18 11.50 -0.33
N GLU A 181 -16.36 11.56 -0.95
CA GLU A 181 -16.88 10.49 -1.79
C GLU A 181 -16.04 10.33 -3.06
N VAL A 182 -15.62 11.44 -3.69
CA VAL A 182 -14.73 11.39 -4.86
C VAL A 182 -13.38 10.79 -4.49
N MET A 183 -12.73 11.25 -3.41
CA MET A 183 -11.45 10.71 -2.91
C MET A 183 -11.57 9.22 -2.59
N THR A 184 -12.62 8.82 -1.87
CA THR A 184 -12.86 7.42 -1.48
C THR A 184 -13.00 6.54 -2.72
N ARG A 185 -13.85 6.92 -3.70
CA ARG A 185 -14.03 6.12 -4.92
C ARG A 185 -12.76 6.08 -5.78
N THR A 186 -12.00 7.18 -5.82
CA THR A 186 -10.71 7.26 -6.52
C THR A 186 -9.68 6.27 -5.96
N ILE A 187 -9.65 6.06 -4.63
CA ILE A 187 -8.76 5.08 -3.99
C ILE A 187 -9.33 3.67 -4.09
N VAL A 188 -10.51 3.45 -3.51
CA VAL A 188 -11.12 2.12 -3.31
C VAL A 188 -11.43 1.43 -4.64
N TYR A 189 -12.15 2.10 -5.55
CA TYR A 189 -12.57 1.54 -6.84
C TYR A 189 -11.64 1.91 -7.98
N SER A 190 -10.51 2.55 -7.65
CA SER A 190 -9.59 3.12 -8.63
C SER A 190 -10.33 3.98 -9.66
N ASP A 191 -11.27 4.82 -9.22
CA ASP A 191 -12.18 5.56 -10.12
C ASP A 191 -11.43 6.57 -11.00
N ASN A 192 -11.49 6.39 -12.32
CA ASN A 192 -10.85 7.28 -13.29
C ASN A 192 -11.62 8.59 -13.44
N MET A 193 -12.95 8.56 -13.42
CA MET A 193 -13.78 9.77 -13.49
C MET A 193 -13.62 10.59 -12.21
N GLY A 194 -13.55 9.93 -11.05
CA GLY A 194 -13.23 10.61 -9.79
C GLY A 194 -11.85 11.27 -9.83
N TYR A 195 -10.84 10.58 -10.35
CA TYR A 195 -9.51 11.16 -10.50
C TYR A 195 -9.48 12.36 -11.46
N ASP A 196 -10.23 12.31 -12.56
CA ASP A 196 -10.38 13.45 -13.48
C ASP A 196 -11.04 14.64 -12.78
N ILE A 197 -12.13 14.43 -12.03
CA ILE A 197 -12.81 15.47 -11.26
C ILE A 197 -11.83 16.15 -10.29
N LEU A 198 -11.06 15.37 -9.53
CA LEU A 198 -10.08 15.95 -8.59
C LEU A 198 -9.01 16.76 -9.32
N ARG A 199 -8.51 16.28 -10.46
CA ARG A 199 -7.49 16.99 -11.24
C ARG A 199 -8.02 18.24 -11.92
N GLU A 200 -9.27 18.24 -12.37
CA GLU A 200 -9.91 19.41 -12.97
C GLU A 200 -10.12 20.51 -11.93
N GLU A 201 -10.59 20.14 -10.72
CA GLU A 201 -10.87 21.10 -9.65
C GLU A 201 -9.59 21.65 -9.00
N TYR A 202 -8.64 20.78 -8.63
CA TYR A 202 -7.49 21.16 -7.80
C TYR A 202 -6.17 21.28 -8.57
N GLY A 203 -6.13 20.86 -9.84
CA GLY A 203 -4.92 20.88 -10.65
C GLY A 203 -3.84 19.93 -10.12
N ALA A 204 -2.57 20.31 -10.28
CA ALA A 204 -1.43 19.47 -9.88
C ALA A 204 -0.27 20.23 -9.22
N ASP A 205 -0.42 21.54 -8.97
CA ASP A 205 0.65 22.36 -8.39
C ASP A 205 0.95 21.94 -6.95
N PHE A 206 -0.08 21.65 -6.15
CA PHE A 206 0.08 21.13 -4.79
C PHE A 206 0.79 19.77 -4.82
N PHE A 207 0.44 18.91 -5.78
CA PHE A 207 1.03 17.59 -5.92
C PHE A 207 2.50 17.69 -6.32
N GLY A 208 2.87 18.59 -7.24
CA GLY A 208 4.27 18.85 -7.59
C GLY A 208 5.11 19.31 -6.38
N LYS A 209 4.58 20.20 -5.54
CA LYS A 209 5.25 20.63 -4.29
C LYS A 209 5.39 19.49 -3.29
N TRP A 210 4.36 18.64 -3.17
CA TRP A 210 4.37 17.48 -2.31
C TRP A 210 5.42 16.45 -2.75
N LEU A 211 5.49 16.12 -4.05
CA LEU A 211 6.52 15.26 -4.62
C LEU A 211 7.94 15.79 -4.33
N ASN A 212 8.17 17.08 -4.51
CA ASN A 212 9.47 17.70 -4.22
C ASN A 212 9.86 17.58 -2.74
N GLY A 213 8.88 17.65 -1.82
CA GLY A 213 9.10 17.44 -0.39
C GLY A 213 9.57 16.02 -0.06
N GLY A 214 9.08 15.03 -0.79
CA GLY A 214 9.53 13.63 -0.74
C GLY A 214 10.76 13.32 -1.62
N SER A 215 11.51 14.33 -2.05
CA SER A 215 12.65 14.19 -2.98
C SER A 215 12.30 13.52 -4.31
N VAL A 216 11.06 13.60 -4.77
CA VAL A 216 10.60 13.06 -6.06
C VAL A 216 10.53 14.19 -7.10
N GLU A 217 10.88 13.89 -8.36
CA GLU A 217 10.81 14.88 -9.44
C GLU A 217 9.40 15.45 -9.61
N THR A 218 9.31 16.78 -9.72
CA THR A 218 8.03 17.49 -9.90
C THR A 218 7.39 17.24 -11.26
N SER A 219 8.17 16.77 -12.24
CA SER A 219 7.73 16.51 -13.61
C SER A 219 6.60 15.46 -13.69
N TYR A 220 6.52 14.54 -12.73
CA TYR A 220 5.48 13.53 -12.66
C TYR A 220 4.08 14.14 -12.40
N ALA A 221 3.99 15.24 -11.66
CA ALA A 221 2.70 15.90 -11.39
C ALA A 221 2.04 16.47 -12.66
N GLY A 222 2.85 16.86 -13.65
CA GLY A 222 2.39 17.43 -14.91
C GLY A 222 1.73 16.42 -15.87
N LYS A 223 1.83 15.11 -15.59
CA LYS A 223 1.20 14.05 -16.37
C LYS A 223 0.07 13.43 -15.56
N GLN A 224 -1.07 13.18 -16.20
CA GLN A 224 -2.18 12.47 -15.55
C GLN A 224 -1.81 11.02 -15.22
N TRP A 225 -1.11 10.36 -16.15
CA TRP A 225 -0.63 8.98 -16.03
C TRP A 225 0.89 8.92 -16.29
N PRO A 226 1.73 9.30 -15.31
CA PRO A 226 3.18 9.26 -15.48
C PRO A 226 3.72 7.83 -15.52
N SER A 227 4.89 7.68 -16.14
CA SER A 227 5.72 6.48 -16.05
C SER A 227 6.84 6.73 -15.05
N TYR A 228 7.11 5.76 -14.18
CA TYR A 228 8.13 5.82 -13.15
C TYR A 228 8.53 4.40 -12.73
N ASP A 229 9.59 4.32 -11.94
CA ASP A 229 10.16 3.07 -11.43
C ASP A 229 9.69 2.75 -10.00
N ALA A 230 10.05 1.56 -9.50
CA ALA A 230 9.65 1.09 -8.17
C ALA A 230 10.25 1.93 -7.05
N ARG A 231 11.47 2.46 -7.24
CA ARG A 231 12.12 3.37 -6.29
C ARG A 231 11.31 4.65 -6.11
N THR A 232 10.89 5.24 -7.22
CA THR A 232 10.08 6.46 -7.27
C THR A 232 8.72 6.26 -6.60
N LEU A 233 8.02 5.17 -6.91
CA LEU A 233 6.74 4.86 -6.27
C LEU A 233 6.92 4.64 -4.76
N THR A 234 7.98 3.93 -4.34
CA THR A 234 8.28 3.73 -2.91
C THR A 234 8.52 5.06 -2.20
N LYS A 235 9.26 6.01 -2.81
CA LYS A 235 9.46 7.36 -2.22
C LYS A 235 8.17 8.15 -2.06
N MET A 236 7.24 8.02 -3.00
CA MET A 236 5.89 8.58 -2.83
C MET A 236 5.19 7.94 -1.63
N TRP A 237 5.29 6.62 -1.46
CA TRP A 237 4.73 5.90 -0.32
C TRP A 237 5.40 6.21 1.03
N VAL A 238 6.69 6.56 1.07
CA VAL A 238 7.34 7.10 2.28
C VAL A 238 6.66 8.39 2.74
N SER A 239 6.28 9.25 1.80
CA SER A 239 5.57 10.50 2.12
C SER A 239 4.12 10.23 2.54
N ILE A 240 3.45 9.22 1.96
CA ILE A 240 2.13 8.75 2.44
C ILE A 240 2.23 8.23 3.88
N TYR A 241 3.24 7.41 4.16
CA TYR A 241 3.49 6.85 5.49
C TYR A 241 3.68 7.94 6.54
N GLU A 242 4.51 8.96 6.27
CA GLU A 242 4.65 10.08 7.21
C GLU A 242 3.32 10.78 7.47
N TYR A 243 2.56 11.09 6.41
CA TYR A 243 1.26 11.73 6.58
C TYR A 243 0.33 10.88 7.45
N PHE A 244 0.22 9.59 7.16
CA PHE A 244 -0.61 8.63 7.90
C PHE A 244 -0.19 8.45 9.35
N GLN A 245 1.11 8.54 9.66
CA GLN A 245 1.61 8.42 11.03
C GLN A 245 1.60 9.73 11.80
N SER A 246 1.49 10.86 11.10
CA SER A 246 1.53 12.18 11.74
C SER A 246 0.31 12.46 12.63
N GLY A 247 -0.84 11.82 12.35
CA GLY A 247 -2.11 12.11 13.03
C GLY A 247 -2.61 13.55 12.79
N ARG A 248 -2.03 14.27 11.83
CA ARG A 248 -2.37 15.66 11.52
C ARG A 248 -3.57 15.73 10.59
N GLY A 249 -4.38 16.77 10.77
CA GLY A 249 -5.45 17.09 9.83
C GLY A 249 -6.42 15.91 9.63
N ILE A 250 -6.69 15.56 8.38
CA ILE A 250 -7.58 14.44 8.00
C ILE A 250 -6.82 13.12 7.72
N SER A 251 -5.61 12.94 8.27
CA SER A 251 -4.75 11.80 7.93
C SER A 251 -5.40 10.45 8.22
N GLU A 252 -6.13 10.33 9.33
CA GLU A 252 -6.80 9.06 9.71
C GLU A 252 -8.00 8.75 8.81
N GLU A 253 -8.80 9.76 8.45
CA GLU A 253 -9.91 9.61 7.49
C GLU A 253 -9.39 9.13 6.13
N VAL A 254 -8.30 9.72 5.63
CA VAL A 254 -7.73 9.39 4.32
C VAL A 254 -7.03 8.04 4.34
N LYS A 255 -6.31 7.72 5.42
CA LYS A 255 -5.70 6.40 5.64
C LYS A 255 -6.74 5.28 5.57
N GLY A 256 -7.91 5.50 6.17
CA GLY A 256 -9.05 4.58 6.09
C GLY A 256 -9.65 4.39 4.68
N MET A 257 -9.21 5.13 3.66
CA MET A 257 -9.61 4.87 2.27
C MET A 257 -8.72 3.80 1.62
N PHE A 258 -7.49 3.60 2.12
CA PHE A 258 -6.48 2.73 1.50
C PHE A 258 -6.53 1.27 2.00
N ASP A 259 -7.23 0.99 3.10
CA ASP A 259 -7.32 -0.34 3.71
C ASP A 259 -8.26 -1.32 2.95
N HIS A 260 -9.07 -0.82 2.01
CA HIS A 260 -10.00 -1.62 1.20
C HIS A 260 -9.86 -1.40 -0.32
N SER A 261 -8.67 -1.03 -0.79
CA SER A 261 -8.42 -0.84 -2.23
C SER A 261 -8.63 -2.12 -3.05
N GLU A 262 -9.58 -2.11 -3.99
CA GLU A 262 -9.88 -3.26 -4.84
C GLU A 262 -8.72 -3.58 -5.80
N GLY A 263 -8.45 -4.88 -5.99
CA GLY A 263 -7.42 -5.36 -6.91
C GLY A 263 -5.99 -5.33 -6.36
N SER A 264 -5.81 -5.10 -5.06
CA SER A 264 -4.50 -5.21 -4.41
C SER A 264 -4.11 -6.66 -4.20
N VAL A 265 -3.04 -7.08 -4.87
CA VAL A 265 -2.43 -8.42 -4.72
C VAL A 265 -1.66 -8.54 -3.40
N ILE A 266 -1.18 -7.42 -2.85
CA ILE A 266 -0.52 -7.38 -1.54
C ILE A 266 -1.57 -7.57 -0.44
N THR A 267 -2.71 -6.86 -0.49
CA THR A 267 -3.83 -7.09 0.44
C THR A 267 -4.40 -8.49 0.29
N GLN A 268 -4.49 -9.04 -0.93
CA GLN A 268 -4.88 -10.44 -1.15
C GLN A 268 -3.95 -11.42 -0.42
N ALA A 269 -2.64 -11.18 -0.45
CA ALA A 269 -1.65 -12.05 0.17
C ALA A 269 -1.60 -11.91 1.70
N LEU A 270 -1.76 -10.68 2.21
CA LEU A 270 -1.36 -10.32 3.57
C LEU A 270 -2.50 -9.81 4.47
N GLY A 271 -3.67 -9.49 3.91
CA GLY A 271 -4.77 -8.83 4.63
C GLY A 271 -5.43 -9.69 5.73
N ASP A 272 -5.23 -11.01 5.70
CA ASP A 272 -5.65 -11.91 6.79
C ASP A 272 -4.67 -11.88 7.99
N THR A 273 -3.45 -11.36 7.80
CA THR A 273 -2.36 -11.35 8.79
C THR A 273 -2.10 -9.95 9.34
N TYR A 274 -2.08 -8.94 8.47
CA TYR A 274 -1.73 -7.57 8.80
C TYR A 274 -2.81 -6.59 8.37
N THR A 275 -2.81 -5.40 8.97
CA THR A 275 -3.45 -4.24 8.34
C THR A 275 -2.59 -3.79 7.16
N VAL A 276 -3.20 -3.72 5.98
CA VAL A 276 -2.53 -3.35 4.72
C VAL A 276 -3.24 -2.15 4.11
N TYR A 277 -2.52 -1.05 3.92
CA TYR A 277 -2.99 0.11 3.17
C TYR A 277 -2.36 0.08 1.79
N ALA A 278 -3.16 -0.07 0.73
CA ALA A 278 -2.66 -0.32 -0.61
C ALA A 278 -3.25 0.64 -1.66
N LYS A 279 -2.54 0.83 -2.77
CA LYS A 279 -3.11 1.39 -3.99
C LYS A 279 -2.56 0.67 -5.22
N PRO A 280 -3.32 -0.29 -5.79
CA PRO A 280 -2.91 -0.97 -7.00
C PRO A 280 -3.07 -0.08 -8.24
N GLY A 281 -2.34 -0.44 -9.29
CA GLY A 281 -2.40 0.21 -10.60
C GLY A 281 -2.27 -0.81 -11.71
N TYR A 282 -3.29 -0.94 -12.56
CA TYR A 282 -3.29 -1.96 -13.60
C TYR A 282 -3.96 -1.51 -14.90
N THR A 283 -3.52 -2.09 -16.01
CA THR A 283 -4.07 -1.90 -17.36
C THR A 283 -3.66 -3.06 -18.27
N GLY A 284 -4.61 -3.53 -19.08
CA GLY A 284 -4.39 -4.54 -20.11
C GLY A 284 -4.23 -3.98 -21.52
N THR A 285 -4.11 -2.65 -21.68
CA THR A 285 -4.01 -2.04 -23.01
C THR A 285 -2.66 -2.36 -23.66
N SER A 286 -2.64 -2.57 -24.98
CA SER A 286 -1.46 -3.06 -25.68
C SER A 286 -0.25 -2.13 -25.61
N SER A 287 -0.46 -0.82 -25.46
CA SER A 287 0.60 0.19 -25.35
C SER A 287 1.04 0.47 -23.91
N ASN A 288 0.20 0.13 -22.92
CA ASN A 288 0.41 0.44 -21.51
C ASN A 288 0.03 -0.80 -20.69
N GLN A 289 0.83 -1.86 -20.76
CA GLN A 289 0.61 -3.07 -19.97
C GLN A 289 1.22 -2.84 -18.59
N ALA A 290 0.40 -3.01 -17.55
CA ALA A 290 0.85 -2.86 -16.18
C ALA A 290 -0.03 -3.68 -15.24
N TRP A 291 0.61 -4.33 -14.27
CA TRP A 291 -0.04 -4.83 -13.07
C TRP A 291 0.89 -4.54 -11.91
N HIS A 292 0.56 -3.48 -11.19
CA HIS A 292 1.34 -2.92 -10.11
C HIS A 292 0.55 -2.98 -8.82
N ASP A 293 1.27 -3.04 -7.72
CA ASP A 293 0.72 -2.78 -6.40
C ASP A 293 1.77 -2.16 -5.51
N ALA A 294 1.33 -1.30 -4.61
CA ALA A 294 2.17 -0.71 -3.59
C ALA A 294 1.36 -0.55 -2.32
N ALA A 295 1.98 -0.90 -1.20
CA ALA A 295 1.30 -0.93 0.09
C ALA A 295 2.22 -0.61 1.26
N LEU A 296 1.62 -0.02 2.29
CA LEU A 296 2.13 0.03 3.66
C LEU A 296 1.55 -1.17 4.43
N VAL A 297 2.41 -2.03 4.93
CA VAL A 297 2.05 -3.21 5.72
C VAL A 297 2.41 -2.96 7.18
N MET A 298 1.42 -3.06 8.07
CA MET A 298 1.61 -2.86 9.51
C MET A 298 2.00 -4.17 10.20
N SER A 299 3.30 -4.50 10.17
CA SER A 299 3.87 -5.72 10.79
C SER A 299 4.43 -5.44 12.19
N GLY A 300 3.53 -5.28 13.18
CA GLY A 300 3.93 -4.99 14.55
C GLY A 300 4.77 -3.71 14.65
N ASP A 301 5.92 -3.80 15.32
CA ASP A 301 6.87 -2.68 15.48
C ASP A 301 7.68 -2.37 14.20
N HIS A 302 7.60 -3.24 13.19
CA HIS A 302 8.36 -3.14 11.94
C HIS A 302 7.42 -2.96 10.73
N PRO A 303 6.69 -1.83 10.64
CA PRO A 303 5.94 -1.54 9.43
C PRO A 303 6.89 -1.42 8.24
N TYR A 304 6.42 -1.81 7.06
CA TYR A 304 7.25 -1.78 5.86
C TYR A 304 6.44 -1.38 4.62
N LEU A 305 7.14 -0.81 3.64
CA LEU A 305 6.59 -0.58 2.31
C LEU A 305 6.94 -1.74 1.40
N MET A 306 5.96 -2.20 0.63
CA MET A 306 6.16 -3.15 -0.46
C MET A 306 5.66 -2.53 -1.76
N THR A 307 6.54 -2.39 -2.73
CA THR A 307 6.20 -1.96 -4.09
C THR A 307 6.51 -3.09 -5.07
N ILE A 308 5.54 -3.48 -5.89
CA ILE A 308 5.69 -4.45 -6.98
C ILE A 308 5.23 -3.79 -8.28
N MET A 309 6.11 -3.78 -9.30
CA MET A 309 5.82 -3.23 -10.62
C MET A 309 6.18 -4.24 -11.72
N THR A 310 5.34 -4.33 -12.74
CA THR A 310 5.49 -5.30 -13.84
C THR A 310 4.92 -4.76 -15.14
N ASN A 311 5.36 -5.29 -16.28
CA ASN A 311 4.71 -5.06 -17.58
C ASN A 311 3.68 -6.15 -17.94
N ILE A 312 3.16 -6.87 -16.94
CA ILE A 312 2.12 -7.88 -17.14
C ILE A 312 0.81 -7.17 -17.53
N PRO A 313 0.14 -7.56 -18.62
CA PRO A 313 -1.16 -7.01 -18.98
C PRO A 313 -2.22 -7.54 -18.03
N TRP A 314 -2.93 -6.64 -17.36
CA TRP A 314 -4.05 -7.02 -16.52
C TRP A 314 -5.23 -7.56 -17.34
N SER A 315 -5.92 -8.56 -16.78
CA SER A 315 -7.10 -9.18 -17.39
C SER A 315 -8.14 -9.53 -16.34
N SER A 316 -9.37 -9.04 -16.51
CA SER A 316 -10.51 -9.44 -15.68
C SER A 316 -10.97 -10.89 -15.89
N GLN A 317 -10.43 -11.58 -16.91
CA GLN A 317 -10.83 -12.94 -17.29
C GLN A 317 -9.78 -13.99 -16.90
N ASP A 318 -8.55 -13.57 -16.60
CA ASP A 318 -7.44 -14.45 -16.29
C ASP A 318 -6.61 -13.82 -15.17
N ASP A 319 -6.75 -14.39 -13.98
CA ASP A 319 -6.10 -13.92 -12.77
C ASP A 319 -4.83 -14.72 -12.44
N THR A 320 -4.35 -15.56 -13.38
CA THR A 320 -3.17 -16.41 -13.14
C THR A 320 -1.95 -15.59 -12.71
N TYR A 321 -1.75 -14.41 -13.30
CA TYR A 321 -0.65 -13.53 -12.91
C TYR A 321 -0.97 -12.74 -11.63
N GLY A 322 -2.23 -12.43 -11.34
CA GLY A 322 -2.62 -11.85 -10.06
C GLY A 322 -2.27 -12.78 -8.90
N ASP A 323 -2.62 -14.07 -9.03
CA ASP A 323 -2.26 -15.12 -8.07
C ASP A 323 -0.73 -15.26 -7.91
N LEU A 324 0.04 -15.19 -9.00
CA LEU A 324 1.51 -15.21 -8.95
C LEU A 324 2.10 -13.97 -8.26
N LEU A 325 1.51 -12.79 -8.48
CA LEU A 325 1.96 -11.56 -7.81
C LEU A 325 1.60 -11.56 -6.31
N ALA A 326 0.45 -12.13 -5.94
CA ALA A 326 0.10 -12.36 -4.55
C ALA A 326 1.04 -13.39 -3.89
N GLU A 327 1.39 -14.47 -4.60
CA GLU A 327 2.40 -15.43 -4.12
C GLU A 327 3.78 -14.76 -3.94
N LEU A 328 4.20 -13.91 -4.88
CA LEU A 328 5.41 -13.11 -4.75
C LEU A 328 5.35 -12.22 -3.50
N ALA A 329 4.25 -11.48 -3.30
CA ALA A 329 4.06 -10.64 -2.13
C ALA A 329 4.17 -11.44 -0.81
N GLY A 330 3.59 -12.64 -0.75
CA GLY A 330 3.70 -13.52 0.40
C GLY A 330 5.14 -13.97 0.70
N TYR A 331 5.93 -14.32 -0.31
CA TYR A 331 7.35 -14.66 -0.08
C TYR A 331 8.21 -13.43 0.24
N LEU A 332 7.85 -12.25 -0.27
CA LEU A 332 8.51 -11.00 0.10
C LEU A 332 8.21 -10.65 1.57
N ASP A 333 6.99 -10.82 2.06
CA ASP A 333 6.67 -10.70 3.49
C ASP A 333 7.48 -11.70 4.35
N GLN A 334 7.57 -12.95 3.90
CA GLN A 334 8.39 -13.95 4.61
C GLN A 334 9.86 -13.52 4.67
N ALA A 335 10.40 -12.95 3.60
CA ALA A 335 11.77 -12.45 3.56
C ALA A 335 11.96 -11.23 4.45
N HIS A 336 11.00 -10.30 4.54
CA HIS A 336 11.00 -9.23 5.53
C HIS A 336 11.04 -9.80 6.95
N THR A 337 10.14 -10.72 7.29
CA THR A 337 10.08 -11.37 8.62
C THR A 337 11.37 -12.11 9.00
N GLU A 338 12.08 -12.66 8.03
CA GLU A 338 13.35 -13.37 8.26
C GLU A 338 14.53 -12.45 8.55
N VAL A 339 14.49 -11.21 8.04
CA VAL A 339 15.63 -10.29 8.09
C VAL A 339 15.41 -9.13 9.06
N PHE A 340 14.18 -8.63 9.14
CA PHE A 340 13.74 -7.55 10.03
C PHE A 340 12.76 -8.17 11.04
N PRO A 341 13.11 -8.22 12.33
CA PRO A 341 12.36 -9.05 13.27
C PRO A 341 10.96 -8.49 13.54
N VAL A 342 10.03 -9.35 13.95
CA VAL A 342 9.04 -8.99 14.98
C VAL A 342 9.49 -9.70 16.26
N PRO A 343 9.90 -8.98 17.32
CA PRO A 343 10.12 -9.62 18.62
C PRO A 343 8.77 -10.18 19.11
N THR A 344 8.59 -11.49 19.06
CA THR A 344 7.46 -12.15 19.71
C THR A 344 7.90 -12.52 21.13
N GLU A 345 7.14 -12.04 22.13
CA GLU A 345 7.39 -12.13 23.58
C GLU A 345 8.27 -13.33 24.00
N GLU A 346 9.38 -13.04 24.70
CA GLU A 346 10.09 -14.07 25.48
C GLU A 346 9.06 -14.77 26.38
N PRO A 347 9.05 -16.12 26.45
CA PRO A 347 8.18 -16.80 27.40
C PRO A 347 8.55 -16.30 28.79
N GLU A 348 7.59 -15.79 29.57
CA GLU A 348 7.76 -15.42 30.97
C GLU A 348 8.64 -16.48 31.64
N GLU A 349 9.90 -16.13 31.94
CA GLU A 349 10.74 -16.94 32.81
C GLU A 349 10.00 -16.97 34.14
N ALA A 350 9.31 -18.08 34.40
CA ALA A 350 8.65 -18.30 35.67
C ALA A 350 9.71 -18.16 36.78
N GLU A 351 9.65 -17.05 37.51
CA GLU A 351 10.43 -16.78 38.69
C GLU A 351 10.48 -18.05 39.57
N PRO A 352 11.68 -18.54 39.94
CA PRO A 352 11.78 -19.75 40.74
C PRO A 352 11.09 -19.50 42.09
N VAL A 353 9.98 -20.20 42.32
CA VAL A 353 9.27 -20.16 43.59
C VAL A 353 10.23 -20.56 44.71
N SER A 354 10.57 -19.58 45.55
CA SER A 354 11.36 -19.74 46.76
C SER A 354 10.69 -20.75 47.70
N VAL A 355 11.29 -21.94 47.83
CA VAL A 355 10.91 -22.91 48.85
C VAL A 355 11.50 -22.43 50.18
N SER A 356 10.79 -21.54 50.87
CA SER A 356 11.06 -21.28 52.27
C SER A 356 9.74 -21.10 53.02
N GLN A 357 9.19 -22.23 53.44
CA GLN A 357 8.60 -22.47 54.76
C GLN A 357 8.00 -23.87 54.76
N VAL A 358 8.73 -24.82 55.35
CA VAL A 358 8.17 -26.08 55.83
C VAL A 358 7.73 -25.85 57.27
N PRO A 359 6.43 -25.85 57.61
CA PRO A 359 5.99 -26.00 58.99
C PRO A 359 6.04 -27.49 59.37
N GLN A 360 6.59 -27.74 60.56
CA GLN A 360 6.73 -29.06 61.17
C GLN A 360 5.38 -29.79 61.30
N GLU A 361 5.40 -31.09 60.96
CA GLU A 361 4.33 -32.02 61.24
C GLU A 361 4.13 -32.15 62.76
N THR A 362 2.87 -32.07 63.20
CA THR A 362 2.41 -32.67 64.45
C THR A 362 1.56 -33.87 64.05
N GLU A 363 1.99 -35.06 64.51
CA GLU A 363 1.29 -36.32 64.32
C GLU A 363 -0.07 -36.29 65.05
N GLU A 364 -1.15 -36.53 64.30
CA GLU A 364 -2.42 -36.97 64.87
C GLU A 364 -2.95 -38.15 64.02
N GLU A 365 -3.51 -39.13 64.72
CA GLU A 365 -3.64 -40.53 64.32
C GLU A 365 -4.44 -40.83 63.04
N ALA A 366 -4.05 -41.95 62.42
CA ALA A 366 -4.59 -42.53 61.21
C ALA A 366 -6.11 -42.84 61.25
N GLY A 367 -6.89 -42.01 60.57
CA GLY A 367 -8.19 -42.39 60.01
C GLY A 367 -8.04 -42.88 58.56
N LYS A 368 -8.27 -44.18 58.32
CA LYS A 368 -8.23 -44.80 56.98
C LYS A 368 -9.16 -44.06 55.99
N VAL A 369 -8.58 -43.37 55.01
CA VAL A 369 -9.33 -42.83 53.86
C VAL A 369 -9.34 -43.88 52.74
N PRO A 370 -10.50 -44.22 52.15
CA PRO A 370 -10.60 -45.26 51.13
C PRO A 370 -9.86 -44.89 49.83
N VAL A 371 -9.39 -45.92 49.11
CA VAL A 371 -8.66 -45.91 47.82
C VAL A 371 -9.34 -45.12 46.68
N PHE A 372 -10.53 -44.54 46.89
CA PHE A 372 -11.29 -43.83 45.86
C PHE A 372 -10.89 -42.36 45.61
N VAL A 373 -10.07 -41.74 46.48
CA VAL A 373 -9.69 -40.31 46.31
C VAL A 373 -8.57 -40.12 45.27
N TRP A 374 -7.83 -41.18 44.91
CA TRP A 374 -6.85 -41.15 43.82
C TRP A 374 -7.48 -41.20 42.42
N VAL A 375 -8.79 -41.44 42.31
CA VAL A 375 -9.47 -41.56 41.00
C VAL A 375 -9.92 -40.21 40.43
N ILE A 376 -10.04 -39.16 41.24
CA ILE A 376 -10.53 -37.85 40.77
C ILE A 376 -9.40 -36.93 40.29
N LEU A 377 -8.18 -37.05 40.83
CA LEU A 377 -7.04 -36.22 40.41
C LEU A 377 -6.36 -36.69 39.12
N VAL A 378 -6.54 -37.95 38.71
CA VAL A 378 -6.08 -38.46 37.40
C VAL A 378 -7.11 -38.14 36.29
N LEU A 379 -8.35 -37.77 36.63
CA LEU A 379 -9.40 -37.47 35.65
C LEU A 379 -9.53 -35.98 35.28
N ILE A 380 -8.86 -35.06 35.98
CA ILE A 380 -8.94 -33.62 35.68
C ILE A 380 -7.75 -33.13 34.82
N LEU A 381 -6.65 -33.88 34.74
CA LEU A 381 -5.47 -33.53 33.92
C LEU A 381 -5.35 -34.31 32.61
N GLY A 382 -6.39 -35.04 32.19
CA GLY A 382 -6.35 -35.86 30.97
C GLY A 382 -7.70 -35.92 30.26
N GLY A 383 -8.07 -34.88 29.50
CA GLY A 383 -9.17 -34.99 28.54
C GLY A 383 -9.98 -33.72 28.35
N GLY A 384 -9.57 -32.87 27.42
CA GLY A 384 -10.40 -31.76 26.95
C GLY A 384 -9.92 -31.20 25.61
N GLY A 385 -8.66 -30.77 25.53
CA GLY A 385 -8.10 -30.15 24.31
C GLY A 385 -7.82 -31.13 23.16
N PHE A 386 -7.40 -32.36 23.46
CA PHE A 386 -6.95 -33.31 22.43
C PHE A 386 -8.09 -33.95 21.63
N LEU A 387 -9.29 -34.07 22.21
CA LEU A 387 -10.44 -34.70 21.53
C LEU A 387 -11.13 -33.72 20.56
N GLY A 388 -11.16 -32.42 20.88
CA GLY A 388 -11.66 -31.38 19.98
C GLY A 388 -10.81 -31.26 18.72
N TYR A 389 -9.48 -31.24 18.89
CA TYR A 389 -8.53 -31.21 17.77
C TYR A 389 -8.60 -32.47 16.90
N ARG A 390 -8.75 -33.67 17.50
CA ARG A 390 -8.90 -34.93 16.74
C ARG A 390 -10.26 -35.09 16.05
N VAL A 391 -11.35 -34.62 16.65
CA VAL A 391 -12.67 -34.64 16.00
C VAL A 391 -12.76 -33.61 14.87
N TRP A 392 -12.12 -32.44 15.03
CA TRP A 392 -12.01 -31.43 13.99
C TRP A 392 -11.16 -31.90 12.80
N THR A 393 -9.97 -32.47 13.06
CA THR A 393 -9.12 -33.04 11.99
C THR A 393 -9.79 -34.20 11.26
N ILE A 394 -10.44 -35.13 11.97
CA ILE A 394 -11.19 -36.23 11.32
C ILE A 394 -12.41 -35.73 10.53
N ARG A 395 -13.07 -34.64 10.97
CA ARG A 395 -14.15 -33.99 10.19
C ARG A 395 -13.60 -33.34 8.93
N LYS A 396 -12.54 -32.55 9.03
CA LYS A 396 -11.90 -31.85 7.91
C LYS A 396 -11.38 -32.85 6.86
N GLU A 397 -10.82 -33.97 7.30
CA GLU A 397 -10.29 -35.04 6.44
C GLU A 397 -11.42 -35.80 5.71
N ARG A 398 -12.56 -36.04 6.37
CA ARG A 398 -13.76 -36.62 5.71
C ARG A 398 -14.44 -35.66 4.74
N GLU A 399 -14.37 -34.36 4.99
CA GLU A 399 -14.90 -33.33 4.10
C GLU A 399 -14.05 -33.22 2.83
N LEU A 400 -12.72 -33.25 2.97
CA LEU A 400 -11.79 -33.28 1.85
C LEU A 400 -11.95 -34.56 1.01
N GLN A 401 -12.14 -35.72 1.66
CA GLN A 401 -12.41 -36.98 0.97
C GLN A 401 -13.77 -36.98 0.23
N ARG A 402 -14.79 -36.30 0.78
CA ARG A 402 -16.08 -36.10 0.07
C ARG A 402 -15.93 -35.19 -1.13
N GLN A 403 -15.24 -34.06 -1.00
CA GLN A 403 -14.99 -33.13 -2.11
C GLN A 403 -14.19 -33.80 -3.23
N GLN A 404 -13.16 -34.57 -2.90
CA GLN A 404 -12.37 -35.34 -3.88
C GLN A 404 -13.21 -36.44 -4.56
N TRP A 405 -14.08 -37.12 -3.81
CA TRP A 405 -15.00 -38.13 -4.37
C TRP A 405 -16.06 -37.50 -5.29
N GLU A 406 -16.62 -36.34 -4.94
CA GLU A 406 -17.56 -35.60 -5.77
C GLU A 406 -16.90 -35.05 -7.05
N ALA A 407 -15.68 -34.53 -6.94
CA ALA A 407 -14.88 -34.10 -8.09
C ALA A 407 -14.56 -35.28 -9.03
N ALA A 408 -14.19 -36.44 -8.49
CA ALA A 408 -13.96 -37.66 -9.28
C ALA A 408 -15.25 -38.17 -9.95
N ARG A 409 -16.41 -38.05 -9.28
CA ARG A 409 -17.72 -38.40 -9.82
C ARG A 409 -18.15 -37.44 -10.94
N ARG A 410 -17.89 -36.14 -10.83
CA ARG A 410 -18.13 -35.15 -11.90
C ARG A 410 -17.26 -35.43 -13.13
N ARG A 411 -15.97 -35.77 -12.93
CA ARG A 411 -15.05 -36.15 -14.02
C ARG A 411 -15.48 -37.41 -14.77
N ARG A 412 -16.12 -38.38 -14.10
CA ARG A 412 -16.68 -39.58 -14.75
C ARG A 412 -17.99 -39.32 -15.51
N ARG A 413 -18.76 -38.30 -15.11
CA ARG A 413 -20.01 -37.92 -15.78
C ARG A 413 -19.79 -37.12 -17.06
N ASN A 414 -18.66 -36.42 -17.18
CA ASN A 414 -18.29 -35.63 -18.37
C ASN A 414 -17.44 -36.41 -19.39
N ARG A 415 -17.24 -37.73 -19.18
CA ARG A 415 -16.52 -38.64 -20.09
C ARG A 415 -17.41 -39.72 -20.71
N GLN A 416 -18.72 -39.63 -20.50
CA GLN A 416 -19.76 -40.26 -21.32
C GLN A 416 -20.48 -39.15 -22.08
#